data_AF-O16398-F1
#
_entry.id   AF-O16398-F1
#
_cell.length_a   1.000
_cell.length_b   1.000
_cell.length_c   1.000
_cell.angle_alpha   90.00
_cell.angle_beta   90.00
_cell.angle_gamma   90.00
#
_symmetry.space_group_name_H-M   'P 1'
#
loop_
_entity.id
_entity.type
_entity.pdbx_description
1 polymer ?
#
loop_
_entity_poly.entity_id
_entity_poly.type
_entity_poly.pdbx_seq_one_letter_code
_entity_poly.pdbx_strand_id
1 'polypeptide(L)'
;MQKSSLISHRFSFCKVCGGKANGNHFGIQSCRACAAFFRRAANSKWSSMKCTTFGCADMLVPCKPCRLKRCQEQGMSTTNFQFDRDALKRLLVPKSVEKFVGRPESVIFCDMTESTSKTFIDIRPLIEKTSNILKNGAEGPIFGRNQLQKLANGFENYTNEISVKMIKKIGKSETADCWEYYITTTAKWLNYFNGFKLLSHELQLKITLAVWHVWGRLEKHAITALLRKQKMFTDRQSIVVGRNLLINLEVFLYDHTWLTKYEPEQVEFFTGVKSLELDEVISCLVDLEPTHVELTYMLAQLSFQYAGQRFQGEILKATEKFQQILSDDLHEYYTNELEKPRYSDRVAKMMKCNNIIQKHIREIRPRADLARTFEIFCVEFSHPEVFHDTGF
;
A
#
# COMPACT_ATOMS: atom_id res chain seq x y z
N MET A 1 -49.04 19.78 -64.54
CA MET A 1 -49.35 20.72 -63.43
C MET A 1 -49.25 19.95 -62.11
N GLN A 2 -48.10 19.98 -61.44
CA GLN A 2 -47.86 19.28 -60.18
C GLN A 2 -48.37 20.12 -59.00
N LYS A 3 -49.29 19.56 -58.21
CA LYS A 3 -49.69 20.11 -56.90
C LYS A 3 -48.76 19.53 -55.83
N SER A 4 -48.00 20.39 -55.15
CA SER A 4 -47.25 20.06 -53.94
C SER A 4 -48.20 20.06 -52.73
N SER A 5 -48.20 18.97 -51.96
CA SER A 5 -48.90 18.90 -50.67
C SER A 5 -47.90 19.12 -49.52
N LEU A 6 -48.09 20.20 -48.76
CA LEU A 6 -47.39 20.48 -47.51
C LEU A 6 -47.83 19.50 -46.42
N ILE A 7 -46.91 18.61 -45.99
CA ILE A 7 -47.11 17.74 -44.82
C ILE A 7 -46.75 18.55 -43.56
N SER A 8 -47.77 19.01 -42.84
CA SER A 8 -47.64 19.57 -41.50
C SER A 8 -47.28 18.46 -40.50
N HIS A 9 -45.99 18.26 -40.24
CA HIS A 9 -45.56 17.45 -39.10
C HIS A 9 -45.87 18.21 -37.81
N ARG A 10 -46.99 17.86 -37.16
CA ARG A 10 -47.30 18.27 -35.78
C ARG A 10 -46.20 17.76 -34.85
N PHE A 11 -45.18 18.57 -34.60
CA PHE A 11 -44.19 18.31 -33.55
C PHE A 11 -44.91 18.28 -32.20
N SER A 12 -44.78 17.16 -31.49
CA SER A 12 -45.27 17.04 -30.13
C SER A 12 -44.11 17.28 -29.16
N PHE A 13 -44.37 18.03 -28.10
CA PHE A 13 -43.40 18.32 -27.05
C PHE A 13 -43.57 17.36 -25.87
N CYS A 14 -42.47 17.07 -25.18
CA CYS A 14 -42.43 16.22 -24.01
C CYS A 14 -43.11 16.97 -22.86
N LYS A 15 -44.21 16.41 -22.32
CA LYS A 15 -44.94 17.04 -21.21
C LYS A 15 -44.10 17.20 -19.92
N VAL A 16 -42.99 16.48 -19.80
CA VAL A 16 -42.11 16.54 -18.62
C VAL A 16 -40.97 17.57 -18.74
N CYS A 17 -40.36 17.75 -19.90
CA CYS A 17 -39.17 18.61 -20.02
C CYS A 17 -39.24 19.61 -21.18
N GLY A 18 -40.36 19.69 -21.91
CA GLY A 18 -40.55 20.60 -23.05
C GLY A 18 -39.78 20.24 -24.33
N GLY A 19 -38.81 19.33 -24.29
CA GLY A 19 -38.06 18.90 -25.49
C GLY A 19 -38.91 18.12 -26.51
N LYS A 20 -38.35 17.77 -27.67
CA LYS A 20 -39.04 16.98 -28.72
C LYS A 20 -39.51 15.62 -28.16
N ALA A 21 -40.81 15.35 -28.21
CA ALA A 21 -41.35 14.05 -27.81
C ALA A 21 -41.13 13.01 -28.91
N ASN A 22 -41.00 11.75 -28.50
CA ASN A 22 -40.81 10.62 -29.40
C ASN A 22 -42.05 9.71 -29.50
N GLY A 23 -43.08 9.97 -28.68
CA GLY A 23 -44.29 9.16 -28.62
C GLY A 23 -44.90 9.16 -27.23
N ASN A 24 -45.94 8.34 -27.06
CA ASN A 24 -46.52 8.06 -25.75
C ASN A 24 -45.64 7.06 -25.00
N HIS A 25 -45.17 7.41 -23.82
CA HIS A 25 -44.46 6.52 -22.91
C HIS A 25 -45.08 6.61 -21.52
N PHE A 26 -45.53 5.47 -21.00
CA PHE A 26 -46.15 5.33 -19.68
C PHE A 26 -47.43 6.15 -19.47
N GLY A 27 -48.15 6.51 -20.55
CA GLY A 27 -49.42 7.23 -20.50
C GLY A 27 -49.39 8.64 -21.07
N ILE A 28 -48.19 9.19 -21.32
CA ILE A 28 -48.05 10.59 -21.78
C ILE A 28 -47.08 10.74 -22.95
N GLN A 29 -47.30 11.81 -23.72
CA GLN A 29 -46.37 12.23 -24.75
C GLN A 29 -45.05 12.72 -24.13
N SER A 30 -43.97 11.97 -24.31
CA SER A 30 -42.67 12.27 -23.69
C SER A 30 -41.49 11.95 -24.59
N CYS A 31 -40.31 12.47 -24.24
CA CYS A 31 -39.06 12.09 -24.90
C CYS A 31 -38.53 10.77 -24.31
N ARG A 32 -37.71 10.05 -25.09
CA ARG A 32 -37.08 8.79 -24.66
C ARG A 32 -36.30 8.92 -23.35
N ALA A 33 -35.67 10.07 -23.12
CA ALA A 33 -34.91 10.33 -21.89
C ALA A 33 -35.80 10.40 -20.65
N CYS A 34 -36.95 11.07 -20.71
CA CYS A 34 -37.90 11.13 -19.59
C CYS A 34 -38.57 9.77 -19.36
N ALA A 35 -38.89 9.03 -20.42
CA ALA A 35 -39.39 7.68 -20.30
C ALA A 35 -38.37 6.74 -19.61
N ALA A 36 -37.12 6.75 -20.06
CA ALA A 36 -36.06 5.94 -19.46
C ALA A 36 -35.76 6.35 -18.01
N PHE A 37 -35.80 7.66 -17.72
CA PHE A 37 -35.68 8.17 -16.36
C PHE A 37 -36.82 7.64 -15.46
N PHE A 38 -38.08 7.79 -15.88
CA PHE A 38 -39.24 7.33 -15.11
C PHE A 38 -39.16 5.83 -14.82
N ARG A 39 -38.84 5.01 -15.83
CA ARG A 39 -38.67 3.55 -15.66
C ARG A 39 -37.62 3.18 -14.60
N ARG A 40 -36.53 3.95 -14.48
CA ARG A 40 -35.49 3.72 -13.46
C ARG A 40 -35.81 4.34 -12.10
N ALA A 41 -36.58 5.42 -12.10
CA ALA A 41 -36.77 6.27 -10.92
C ALA A 41 -38.04 5.94 -10.13
N ALA A 42 -39.10 5.45 -10.78
CA ALA A 42 -40.41 5.29 -10.16
C ALA A 42 -40.41 4.42 -8.90
N ASN A 43 -39.62 3.34 -8.91
CA ASN A 43 -39.48 2.41 -7.79
C ASN A 43 -38.17 2.58 -7.01
N SER A 44 -37.45 3.69 -7.20
CA SER A 44 -36.20 3.95 -6.47
C SER A 44 -36.46 4.86 -5.26
N LYS A 45 -35.43 5.08 -4.44
CA LYS A 45 -35.47 6.02 -3.31
C LYS A 45 -35.86 7.47 -3.66
N TRP A 46 -35.88 7.85 -4.93
CA TRP A 46 -36.25 9.22 -5.33
C TRP A 46 -37.75 9.49 -5.22
N SER A 47 -38.60 8.46 -5.13
CA SER A 47 -40.05 8.61 -4.95
C SER A 47 -40.42 9.14 -3.55
N SER A 48 -39.62 8.84 -2.53
CA SER A 48 -39.82 9.28 -1.15
C SER A 48 -38.97 10.48 -0.75
N MET A 49 -38.05 10.93 -1.61
CA MET A 49 -37.15 12.04 -1.31
C MET A 49 -37.80 13.40 -1.63
N LYS A 50 -37.54 14.40 -0.80
CA LYS A 50 -37.92 15.79 -1.06
C LYS A 50 -36.87 16.49 -1.93
N CYS A 51 -37.27 17.58 -2.59
CA CYS A 51 -36.34 18.47 -3.28
C CYS A 51 -35.38 19.11 -2.26
N THR A 52 -34.08 19.11 -2.56
CA THR A 52 -33.05 19.77 -1.75
C THR A 52 -32.49 21.03 -2.40
N THR A 53 -32.73 21.24 -3.70
CA THR A 53 -32.11 22.33 -4.46
C THR A 53 -32.89 23.66 -4.36
N PHE A 54 -34.17 23.61 -3.95
CA PHE A 54 -35.13 24.72 -4.04
C PHE A 54 -35.27 25.27 -5.49
N GLY A 55 -36.42 25.85 -5.86
CA GLY A 55 -36.61 26.46 -7.19
C GLY A 55 -36.55 25.53 -8.42
N CYS A 56 -36.69 24.21 -8.28
CA CYS A 56 -36.63 23.28 -9.42
C CYS A 56 -37.84 23.35 -10.38
N ALA A 57 -38.91 24.08 -10.06
CA ALA A 57 -40.14 24.09 -10.86
C ALA A 57 -39.90 24.63 -12.28
N ASP A 58 -39.09 25.68 -12.41
CA ASP A 58 -38.85 26.40 -13.66
C ASP A 58 -37.64 25.85 -14.45
N MET A 59 -36.92 24.88 -13.89
CA MET A 59 -35.80 24.26 -14.57
C MET A 59 -36.27 23.30 -15.67
N LEU A 60 -35.65 23.39 -16.85
CA LEU A 60 -35.86 22.45 -17.96
C LEU A 60 -35.52 21.00 -17.57
N VAL A 61 -34.51 20.83 -16.70
CA VAL A 61 -34.07 19.55 -16.15
C VAL A 61 -33.98 19.67 -14.62
N PRO A 62 -35.08 19.41 -13.90
CA PRO A 62 -35.08 19.53 -12.44
C PRO A 62 -34.28 18.40 -11.77
N CYS A 63 -34.03 18.54 -10.46
CA CYS A 63 -33.42 17.49 -9.65
C CYS A 63 -34.20 16.17 -9.74
N LYS A 64 -33.57 15.03 -9.44
CA LYS A 64 -34.20 13.69 -9.64
C LYS A 64 -35.57 13.55 -8.95
N PRO A 65 -35.77 13.94 -7.68
CA PRO A 65 -37.09 13.88 -7.05
C PRO A 65 -38.14 14.75 -7.76
N CYS A 66 -37.80 16.00 -8.09
CA CYS A 66 -38.72 16.90 -8.80
C CYS A 66 -39.03 16.42 -10.21
N ARG A 67 -38.06 15.86 -10.92
CA ARG A 67 -38.27 15.27 -12.25
C ARG A 67 -39.23 14.09 -12.17
N LEU A 68 -39.09 13.24 -11.14
CA LEU A 68 -39.97 12.11 -10.92
C LEU A 68 -41.39 12.56 -10.56
N LYS A 69 -41.52 13.55 -9.67
CA LYS A 69 -42.81 14.16 -9.34
C LYS A 69 -43.51 14.71 -10.59
N ARG A 70 -42.77 15.45 -11.43
CA ARG A 70 -43.29 15.99 -12.70
C ARG A 70 -43.71 14.89 -13.67
N CYS A 71 -42.97 13.76 -13.74
CA CYS A 71 -43.41 12.60 -14.51
C CYS A 71 -44.79 12.09 -14.05
N GLN A 72 -44.98 11.93 -12.74
CA GLN A 72 -46.22 11.42 -12.15
C GLN A 72 -47.38 12.42 -12.32
N GLU A 73 -47.14 13.71 -12.05
CA GLU A 73 -48.14 14.79 -12.19
C GLU A 73 -48.66 14.93 -13.62
N GLN A 74 -47.79 14.71 -14.62
CA GLN A 74 -48.21 14.76 -16.02
C GLN A 74 -48.99 13.52 -16.45
N GLY A 75 -49.00 12.45 -15.65
CA GLY A 75 -49.75 11.21 -15.88
C GLY A 75 -48.91 9.98 -16.23
N MET A 76 -47.59 9.98 -16.01
CA MET A 76 -46.82 8.74 -16.15
C MET A 76 -47.21 7.73 -15.07
N SER A 77 -47.59 6.52 -15.47
CA SER A 77 -47.99 5.43 -14.57
C SER A 77 -47.05 4.22 -14.66
N THR A 78 -46.75 3.63 -13.51
CA THR A 78 -46.00 2.37 -13.40
C THR A 78 -46.83 1.15 -13.83
N THR A 79 -48.16 1.28 -13.97
CA THR A 79 -49.03 0.19 -14.46
C THR A 79 -48.67 -0.25 -15.88
N ASN A 80 -48.04 0.62 -16.66
CA ASN A 80 -47.56 0.34 -18.01
C ASN A 80 -46.12 -0.21 -18.03
N PHE A 81 -45.55 -0.57 -16.88
CA PHE A 81 -44.23 -1.19 -16.82
C PHE A 81 -44.33 -2.64 -17.26
N GLN A 82 -43.59 -2.97 -18.31
CA GLN A 82 -43.35 -4.35 -18.68
C GLN A 82 -42.18 -4.86 -17.85
N PHE A 83 -42.48 -5.78 -16.95
CA PHE A 83 -41.50 -6.61 -16.26
C PHE A 83 -41.21 -7.85 -17.13
N ASP A 84 -40.10 -8.53 -16.87
CA ASP A 84 -39.77 -9.82 -17.48
C ASP A 84 -39.74 -9.85 -19.02
N ARG A 85 -39.25 -8.77 -19.64
CA ARG A 85 -38.85 -8.87 -21.06
C ARG A 85 -37.77 -9.93 -21.17
N ASP A 86 -37.93 -10.83 -22.15
CA ASP A 86 -36.90 -11.79 -22.54
C ASP A 86 -35.57 -11.05 -22.60
N ALA A 87 -34.62 -11.47 -21.75
CA ALA A 87 -33.27 -10.97 -21.83
C ALA A 87 -32.80 -11.27 -23.25
N LEU A 88 -32.59 -10.23 -24.06
CA LEU A 88 -32.07 -10.32 -25.42
C LEU A 88 -30.95 -11.37 -25.36
N LYS A 89 -31.17 -12.53 -26.03
CA LYS A 89 -30.43 -13.79 -25.82
C LYS A 89 -29.07 -13.47 -25.25
N ARG A 90 -28.85 -13.73 -23.95
CA ARG A 90 -27.54 -13.53 -23.34
C ARG A 90 -26.59 -14.42 -24.13
N LEU A 91 -25.98 -13.88 -25.18
CA LEU A 91 -24.74 -14.41 -25.71
C LEU A 91 -23.90 -14.63 -24.46
N LEU A 92 -23.41 -15.86 -24.28
CA LEU A 92 -22.52 -16.25 -23.18
C LEU A 92 -21.17 -15.53 -23.34
N VAL A 93 -21.21 -14.21 -23.49
CA VAL A 93 -20.05 -13.34 -23.51
C VAL A 93 -19.60 -13.26 -22.08
N PRO A 94 -18.37 -13.67 -21.78
CA PRO A 94 -17.82 -13.51 -20.44
C PRO A 94 -17.90 -12.04 -20.03
N LYS A 95 -18.27 -11.81 -18.77
CA LYS A 95 -18.53 -10.45 -18.24
C LYS A 95 -17.30 -9.55 -18.22
N SER A 96 -16.12 -10.13 -18.42
CA SER A 96 -14.83 -9.45 -18.38
C SER A 96 -13.78 -10.29 -19.12
N VAL A 97 -12.64 -9.66 -19.47
CA VAL A 97 -11.57 -10.31 -20.21
C VAL A 97 -10.96 -11.45 -19.39
N GLU A 98 -10.86 -11.32 -18.07
CA GLU A 98 -10.33 -12.34 -17.17
C GLU A 98 -11.16 -13.63 -17.22
N LYS A 99 -12.50 -13.49 -17.27
CA LYS A 99 -13.39 -14.64 -17.40
C LYS A 99 -13.35 -15.27 -18.78
N PHE A 100 -13.05 -14.49 -19.82
CA PHE A 100 -12.89 -14.99 -21.18
C PHE A 100 -11.58 -15.75 -21.35
N VAL A 101 -10.48 -15.19 -20.84
CA VAL A 101 -9.13 -15.78 -20.93
C VAL A 101 -8.91 -16.88 -19.86
N GLY A 102 -9.68 -16.86 -18.77
CA GLY A 102 -9.51 -17.77 -17.63
C GLY A 102 -8.29 -17.42 -16.76
N ARG A 103 -7.79 -16.18 -16.87
CA ARG A 103 -6.61 -15.68 -16.13
C ARG A 103 -6.95 -14.39 -15.40
N PRO A 104 -6.54 -14.22 -14.13
CA PRO A 104 -6.67 -12.95 -13.43
C PRO A 104 -6.00 -11.80 -14.18
N GLU A 105 -6.53 -10.58 -14.03
CA GLU A 105 -6.00 -9.36 -14.65
C GLU A 105 -4.51 -9.17 -14.39
N SER A 106 -4.04 -9.47 -13.17
CA SER A 106 -2.65 -9.32 -12.74
C SER A 106 -1.65 -10.24 -13.44
N VAL A 107 -2.10 -11.27 -14.18
CA VAL A 107 -1.22 -12.22 -14.90
C VAL A 107 -1.66 -12.46 -16.34
N ILE A 108 -2.59 -11.64 -16.85
CA ILE A 108 -3.16 -11.86 -18.18
C ILE A 108 -2.12 -11.61 -19.29
N PHE A 109 -1.15 -10.75 -19.03
CA PHE A 109 -0.04 -10.41 -19.92
C PHE A 109 1.08 -11.45 -19.94
N CYS A 110 1.06 -12.43 -19.03
CA CYS A 110 2.16 -13.37 -18.87
C CYS A 110 2.17 -14.42 -19.98
N ASP A 111 3.27 -14.44 -20.73
CA ASP A 111 3.55 -15.51 -21.69
C ASP A 111 4.67 -16.40 -21.17
N MET A 112 4.28 -17.59 -20.72
CA MET A 112 5.17 -18.62 -20.15
C MET A 112 5.94 -19.38 -21.24
N THR A 113 5.70 -19.12 -22.53
CA THR A 113 6.35 -19.86 -23.62
C THR A 113 7.72 -19.29 -24.01
N GLU A 114 8.03 -18.07 -23.59
CA GLU A 114 9.30 -17.41 -23.88
C GLU A 114 10.33 -17.64 -22.77
N SER A 115 11.41 -18.37 -23.07
CA SER A 115 12.55 -18.48 -22.15
C SER A 115 13.28 -17.14 -22.02
N THR A 116 13.25 -16.52 -20.84
CA THR A 116 14.02 -15.30 -20.55
C THR A 116 15.34 -15.62 -19.87
N SER A 117 16.39 -14.88 -20.25
CA SER A 117 17.64 -14.86 -19.49
C SER A 117 17.37 -14.22 -18.13
N LYS A 118 17.70 -14.92 -17.04
CA LYS A 118 17.54 -14.39 -15.68
C LYS A 118 18.79 -13.63 -15.25
N THR A 119 18.59 -12.47 -14.63
CA THR A 119 19.66 -11.72 -13.96
C THR A 119 20.07 -12.46 -12.70
N PHE A 120 21.31 -12.94 -12.64
CA PHE A 120 21.86 -13.52 -11.42
C PHE A 120 22.48 -12.44 -10.52
N ILE A 121 22.11 -12.44 -9.24
CA ILE A 121 22.60 -11.53 -8.20
C ILE A 121 23.33 -12.35 -7.14
N ASP A 122 24.65 -12.25 -7.13
CA ASP A 122 25.46 -12.91 -6.13
C ASP A 122 25.68 -12.03 -4.89
N ILE A 123 25.12 -12.45 -3.76
CA ILE A 123 25.28 -11.77 -2.47
C ILE A 123 26.28 -12.45 -1.54
N ARG A 124 27.03 -13.46 -1.99
CA ARG A 124 28.10 -14.09 -1.19
C ARG A 124 29.09 -13.08 -0.61
N PRO A 125 29.62 -12.09 -1.37
CA PRO A 125 30.54 -11.10 -0.82
C PRO A 125 29.88 -10.25 0.30
N LEU A 126 28.58 -9.97 0.17
CA LEU A 126 27.83 -9.23 1.17
C LEU A 126 27.58 -10.04 2.44
N ILE A 127 27.32 -11.34 2.32
CA ILE A 127 27.20 -12.26 3.46
C ILE A 127 28.54 -12.39 4.19
N GLU A 128 29.66 -12.53 3.46
CA GLU A 128 31.00 -12.56 4.04
C GLU A 128 31.34 -11.25 4.76
N LYS A 129 31.04 -10.11 4.15
CA LYS A 129 31.19 -8.78 4.76
C LYS A 129 30.37 -8.67 6.04
N THR A 130 29.11 -9.09 6.02
CA THR A 130 28.21 -9.10 7.18
C THR A 130 28.75 -10.00 8.30
N SER A 131 29.20 -11.20 7.96
CA SER A 131 29.83 -12.13 8.90
C SER A 131 31.07 -11.51 9.55
N ASN A 132 31.91 -10.79 8.80
CA ASN A 132 33.08 -10.11 9.34
C ASN A 132 32.71 -8.94 10.29
N ILE A 133 31.68 -8.15 9.95
CA ILE A 133 31.14 -7.10 10.84
C ILE A 133 30.72 -7.71 12.19
N LEU A 134 29.96 -8.80 12.16
CA LEU A 134 29.49 -9.48 13.38
C LEU A 134 30.65 -9.98 14.25
N LYS A 135 31.71 -10.53 13.64
CA LYS A 135 32.92 -10.98 14.36
C LYS A 135 33.72 -9.83 14.99
N ASN A 136 33.81 -8.69 14.31
CA ASN A 136 34.60 -7.54 14.78
C ASN A 136 33.94 -6.80 15.95
N GLY A 137 32.62 -6.97 16.14
CA GLY A 137 31.87 -6.32 17.22
C GLY A 137 31.42 -4.90 16.88
N ALA A 138 31.20 -4.08 17.91
CA ALA A 138 30.66 -2.73 17.72
C ALA A 138 31.73 -1.79 17.18
N GLU A 139 31.37 -0.89 16.26
CA GLU A 139 32.30 0.07 15.65
C GLU A 139 32.71 1.18 16.62
N GLY A 140 31.84 1.51 17.59
CA GLY A 140 32.08 2.51 18.63
C GLY A 140 32.04 1.93 20.05
N PRO A 141 32.36 2.75 21.06
CA PRO A 141 32.27 2.34 22.46
C PRO A 141 30.83 1.98 22.82
N ILE A 142 30.67 0.85 23.52
CA ILE A 142 29.35 0.41 24.01
C ILE A 142 29.10 1.03 25.38
N PHE A 143 28.42 2.16 25.40
CA PHE A 143 27.95 2.81 26.62
C PHE A 143 26.42 2.78 26.67
N GLY A 144 25.87 2.88 27.88
CA GLY A 144 24.43 2.83 28.12
C GLY A 144 24.12 2.06 29.40
N ARG A 145 23.19 2.60 30.20
CA ARG A 145 22.81 2.03 31.51
C ARG A 145 22.18 0.64 31.39
N ASN A 146 21.49 0.40 30.29
CA ASN A 146 20.81 -0.85 29.98
C ASN A 146 20.97 -1.22 28.50
N GLN A 147 20.34 -2.31 28.05
CA GLN A 147 20.53 -2.82 26.70
C GLN A 147 19.82 -1.97 25.65
N LEU A 148 18.64 -1.44 25.96
CA LEU A 148 17.91 -0.55 25.07
C LEU A 148 18.70 0.75 24.79
N GLN A 149 19.32 1.35 25.82
CA GLN A 149 20.15 2.53 25.63
C GLN A 149 21.40 2.21 24.79
N LYS A 150 22.02 1.04 24.97
CA LYS A 150 23.16 0.63 24.13
C LYS A 150 22.77 0.50 22.66
N LEU A 151 21.62 -0.13 22.38
CA LEU A 151 21.07 -0.20 21.02
C LEU A 151 20.73 1.18 20.46
N ALA A 152 20.18 2.07 21.29
CA ALA A 152 19.87 3.44 20.88
C ALA A 152 21.16 4.17 20.49
N ASN A 153 22.19 4.11 21.33
CA ASN A 153 23.49 4.73 21.06
C ASN A 153 24.15 4.19 19.77
N GLY A 154 23.98 2.91 19.44
CA GLY A 154 24.44 2.32 18.19
C GLY A 154 23.63 2.75 16.94
N PHE A 155 22.52 3.46 17.12
CA PHE A 155 21.67 3.98 16.05
C PHE A 155 22.07 5.44 15.70
N GLU A 156 23.37 5.65 15.47
CA GLU A 156 24.00 6.98 15.31
C GLU A 156 23.46 7.78 14.11
N ASN A 157 22.91 7.11 13.08
CA ASN A 157 22.42 7.79 11.88
C ASN A 157 21.05 8.46 12.05
N TYR A 158 20.34 8.20 13.15
CA TYR A 158 19.04 8.83 13.42
C TYR A 158 19.22 10.04 14.33
N THR A 159 19.63 11.16 13.74
CA THR A 159 19.65 12.47 14.41
C THR A 159 18.39 13.26 14.02
N ASN A 160 18.08 14.33 14.75
CA ASN A 160 17.00 15.25 14.34
C ASN A 160 17.35 16.04 13.06
N GLU A 161 18.59 15.97 12.57
CA GLU A 161 19.09 16.70 11.40
C GLU A 161 19.46 15.73 10.29
N ILE A 162 18.45 15.10 9.68
CA ILE A 162 18.66 14.14 8.59
C ILE A 162 18.71 14.88 7.26
N SER A 163 19.85 14.81 6.58
CA SER A 163 19.94 15.27 5.19
C SER A 163 19.43 14.17 4.26
N VAL A 164 18.52 14.54 3.35
CA VAL A 164 18.00 13.63 2.33
C VAL A 164 18.36 14.12 0.93
N LYS A 165 18.61 13.17 0.04
CA LYS A 165 18.89 13.45 -1.38
C LYS A 165 17.68 13.07 -2.22
N MET A 166 17.11 14.04 -2.92
CA MET A 166 16.03 13.74 -3.86
C MET A 166 16.56 13.02 -5.10
N ILE A 167 15.89 11.94 -5.50
CA ILE A 167 16.22 11.17 -6.70
C ILE A 167 14.95 10.89 -7.52
N LYS A 168 15.09 10.88 -8.85
CA LYS A 168 13.97 10.66 -9.79
C LYS A 168 13.96 9.25 -10.40
N LYS A 169 15.08 8.55 -10.36
CA LYS A 169 15.23 7.21 -10.94
C LYS A 169 16.02 6.30 -9.99
N ILE A 170 15.54 5.08 -9.79
CA ILE A 170 16.27 3.99 -9.11
C ILE A 170 16.28 2.78 -10.03
N GLY A 171 17.43 2.13 -10.15
CA GLY A 171 17.56 0.86 -10.87
C GLY A 171 18.28 -0.19 -10.03
N LYS A 172 18.94 -1.11 -10.71
CA LYS A 172 19.64 -2.25 -10.10
C LYS A 172 20.71 -1.80 -9.09
N SER A 173 21.55 -0.84 -9.47
CA SER A 173 22.68 -0.35 -8.65
C SER A 173 22.22 0.27 -7.35
N GLU A 174 21.26 1.18 -7.41
CA GLU A 174 20.75 1.87 -6.21
C GLU A 174 19.96 0.92 -5.32
N THR A 175 19.23 -0.03 -5.90
CA THR A 175 18.52 -1.08 -5.15
C THR A 175 19.51 -1.99 -4.41
N ALA A 176 20.57 -2.44 -5.09
CA ALA A 176 21.62 -3.26 -4.48
C ALA A 176 22.39 -2.51 -3.39
N ASP A 177 22.69 -1.22 -3.60
CA ASP A 177 23.31 -0.36 -2.58
C ASP A 177 22.41 -0.23 -1.33
N CYS A 178 21.09 -0.11 -1.51
CA CYS A 178 20.15 -0.12 -0.39
C CYS A 178 20.18 -1.45 0.38
N TRP A 179 20.25 -2.59 -0.31
CA TRP A 179 20.38 -3.89 0.36
C TRP A 179 21.67 -3.98 1.16
N GLU A 180 22.80 -3.62 0.56
CA GLU A 180 24.09 -3.60 1.25
C GLU A 180 24.05 -2.69 2.48
N TYR A 181 23.51 -1.48 2.34
CA TYR A 181 23.35 -0.53 3.44
C TYR A 181 22.55 -1.14 4.59
N TYR A 182 21.34 -1.66 4.33
CA TYR A 182 20.48 -2.14 5.40
C TYR A 182 20.99 -3.44 6.04
N ILE A 183 21.54 -4.37 5.25
CA ILE A 183 22.12 -5.60 5.79
C ILE A 183 23.30 -5.29 6.70
N THR A 184 24.23 -4.44 6.25
CA THR A 184 25.43 -4.11 7.05
C THR A 184 25.10 -3.21 8.24
N THR A 185 24.20 -2.23 8.09
CA THR A 185 23.76 -1.37 9.20
C THR A 185 23.05 -2.16 10.28
N THR A 186 22.18 -3.10 9.91
CA THR A 186 21.51 -3.98 10.87
C THR A 186 22.52 -4.82 11.65
N ALA A 187 23.54 -5.37 10.97
CA ALA A 187 24.62 -6.13 11.61
C ALA A 187 25.40 -5.29 12.63
N LYS A 188 25.80 -4.08 12.24
CA LYS A 188 26.50 -3.12 13.11
C LYS A 188 25.66 -2.75 14.33
N TRP A 189 24.37 -2.48 14.12
CA TRP A 189 23.44 -2.11 15.18
C TRP A 189 23.24 -3.25 16.19
N LEU A 190 23.05 -4.48 15.71
CA LEU A 190 22.90 -5.66 16.58
C LEU A 190 24.14 -5.93 17.44
N ASN A 191 25.35 -5.52 16.99
CA ASN A 191 26.56 -5.63 17.80
C ASN A 191 26.56 -4.74 19.06
N TYR A 192 25.63 -3.81 19.21
CA TYR A 192 25.46 -3.04 20.46
C TYR A 192 24.63 -3.78 21.52
N PHE A 193 24.01 -4.92 21.17
CA PHE A 193 23.17 -5.68 22.09
C PHE A 193 23.90 -6.90 22.66
N ASN A 194 24.15 -6.90 23.97
CA ASN A 194 24.94 -7.94 24.63
C ASN A 194 24.27 -9.32 24.54
N GLY A 195 22.93 -9.37 24.63
CA GLY A 195 22.18 -10.63 24.53
C GLY A 195 22.40 -11.34 23.19
N PHE A 196 22.45 -10.57 22.10
CA PHE A 196 22.70 -11.11 20.76
C PHE A 196 24.13 -11.61 20.58
N LYS A 197 25.11 -10.92 21.17
CA LYS A 197 26.53 -11.34 21.17
C LYS A 197 26.79 -12.69 21.85
N LEU A 198 25.91 -13.13 22.74
CA LEU A 198 26.01 -14.42 23.42
C LEU A 198 25.55 -15.60 22.54
N LEU A 199 24.88 -15.34 21.42
CA LEU A 199 24.48 -16.38 20.47
C LEU A 199 25.69 -16.91 19.69
N SER A 200 25.57 -18.13 19.14
CA SER A 200 26.57 -18.64 18.21
C SER A 200 26.67 -17.74 16.96
N HIS A 201 27.84 -17.69 16.33
CA HIS A 201 28.06 -16.89 15.12
C HIS A 201 27.06 -17.22 14.00
N GLU A 202 26.71 -18.51 13.86
CA GLU A 202 25.72 -18.97 12.88
C GLU A 202 24.34 -18.33 13.14
N LEU A 203 23.88 -18.32 14.40
CA LEU A 203 22.59 -17.73 14.76
C LEU A 203 22.62 -16.21 14.61
N GLN A 204 23.72 -15.55 14.97
CA GLN A 204 23.88 -14.11 14.76
C GLN A 204 23.73 -13.73 13.28
N LEU A 205 24.42 -14.44 12.39
CA LEU A 205 24.34 -14.21 10.95
C LEU A 205 22.94 -14.49 10.41
N LYS A 206 22.34 -15.62 10.82
CA LYS A 206 20.99 -16.02 10.38
C LYS A 206 19.90 -15.02 10.80
N ILE A 207 19.95 -14.51 12.03
CA ILE A 207 19.01 -13.48 12.51
C ILE A 207 19.22 -12.18 11.72
N THR A 208 20.47 -11.73 11.57
CA THR A 208 20.80 -10.49 10.87
C THR A 208 20.29 -10.49 9.42
N LEU A 209 20.56 -11.57 8.68
CA LEU A 209 20.13 -11.73 7.29
C LEU A 209 18.61 -11.90 7.14
N ALA A 210 17.88 -12.17 8.22
CA ALA A 210 16.43 -12.28 8.18
C ALA A 210 15.71 -10.96 8.49
N VAL A 211 16.26 -10.10 9.35
CA VAL A 211 15.52 -8.95 9.90
C VAL A 211 15.84 -7.62 9.24
N TRP A 212 16.88 -7.53 8.41
CA TRP A 212 17.36 -6.27 7.82
C TRP A 212 16.27 -5.48 7.08
N HIS A 213 15.39 -6.17 6.35
CA HIS A 213 14.34 -5.53 5.56
C HIS A 213 13.20 -5.00 6.44
N VAL A 214 12.92 -5.68 7.54
CA VAL A 214 11.93 -5.31 8.53
C VAL A 214 12.40 -4.07 9.29
N TRP A 215 13.66 -4.11 9.72
CA TRP A 215 14.34 -2.99 10.37
C TRP A 215 14.36 -1.76 9.45
N GLY A 216 14.83 -1.91 8.21
CA GLY A 216 14.89 -0.82 7.24
C GLY A 216 13.53 -0.29 6.84
N ARG A 217 12.48 -1.12 6.84
CA ARG A 217 11.11 -0.67 6.58
C ARG A 217 10.60 0.24 7.69
N LEU A 218 10.82 -0.03 8.97
CA LEU A 218 10.41 0.92 10.01
C LEU A 218 11.25 2.21 9.96
N GLU A 219 12.57 2.09 9.80
CA GLU A 219 13.50 3.22 9.79
C GLU A 219 13.13 4.26 8.71
N LYS A 220 12.93 3.84 7.46
CA LYS A 220 12.63 4.79 6.36
C LYS A 220 11.29 5.51 6.54
N HIS A 221 10.30 4.87 7.16
CA HIS A 221 9.02 5.51 7.46
C HIS A 221 9.12 6.44 8.67
N ALA A 222 9.99 6.12 9.64
CA ALA A 222 10.32 7.03 10.75
C ALA A 222 11.03 8.30 10.24
N ILE A 223 12.01 8.16 9.34
CA ILE A 223 12.64 9.31 8.68
C ILE A 223 11.62 10.12 7.88
N THR A 224 10.76 9.46 7.09
CA THR A 224 9.70 10.15 6.34
C THR A 224 8.76 10.93 7.27
N ALA A 225 8.36 10.35 8.40
CA ALA A 225 7.54 11.01 9.41
C ALA A 225 8.24 12.22 10.03
N LEU A 226 9.54 12.10 10.37
CA LEU A 226 10.35 13.20 10.89
C LEU A 226 10.41 14.38 9.92
N LEU A 227 10.69 14.13 8.64
CA LEU A 227 10.78 15.16 7.61
C LEU A 227 9.44 15.87 7.36
N ARG A 228 8.32 15.13 7.41
CA ARG A 228 6.96 15.71 7.34
C ARG A 228 6.68 16.62 8.53
N LYS A 229 7.06 16.20 9.74
CA LYS A 229 6.92 17.02 10.97
C LYS A 229 7.74 18.31 10.88
N GLN A 230 8.94 18.23 10.31
CA GLN A 230 9.82 19.38 10.07
C GLN A 230 9.36 20.27 8.89
N LYS A 231 8.25 19.91 8.23
CA LYS A 231 7.69 20.62 7.06
C LYS A 231 8.67 20.75 5.90
N MET A 232 9.64 19.82 5.77
CA MET A 232 10.51 19.77 4.59
C MET A 232 9.71 19.45 3.32
N PHE A 233 8.64 18.68 3.48
CA PHE A 233 7.58 18.50 2.50
C PHE A 233 6.28 18.16 3.24
N THR A 234 5.14 18.46 2.61
CA THR A 234 3.81 18.23 3.19
C THR A 234 2.95 17.31 2.32
N ASP A 235 3.42 16.98 1.12
CA ASP A 235 2.71 16.08 0.22
C ASP A 235 2.84 14.61 0.67
N ARG A 236 1.86 13.80 0.28
CA ARG A 236 1.84 12.38 0.61
C ARG A 236 2.75 11.52 -0.28
N GLN A 237 3.18 12.05 -1.42
CA GLN A 237 3.90 11.31 -2.45
C GLN A 237 5.41 11.28 -2.20
N SER A 238 5.91 12.23 -1.41
CA SER A 238 7.29 12.29 -0.98
C SER A 238 7.55 11.29 0.15
N ILE A 239 8.42 10.31 -0.11
CA ILE A 239 8.78 9.24 0.83
C ILE A 239 10.27 8.90 0.75
N VAL A 240 10.86 8.53 1.88
CA VAL A 240 12.23 7.99 1.93
C VAL A 240 12.19 6.50 1.63
N VAL A 241 12.99 6.06 0.66
CA VAL A 241 13.00 4.66 0.19
C VAL A 241 14.18 3.83 0.69
N GLY A 242 15.27 4.50 1.05
CA GLY A 242 16.46 3.88 1.64
C GLY A 242 17.66 4.82 1.62
N ARG A 243 18.60 4.68 2.56
CA ARG A 243 19.85 5.46 2.61
C ARG A 243 19.65 6.97 2.42
N ASN A 244 18.65 7.53 3.10
CA ASN A 244 18.26 8.95 3.00
C ASN A 244 17.91 9.42 1.58
N LEU A 245 17.56 8.52 0.67
CA LEU A 245 17.05 8.85 -0.66
C LEU A 245 15.56 9.16 -0.58
N LEU A 246 15.21 10.37 -0.96
CA LEU A 246 13.83 10.86 -1.04
C LEU A 246 13.34 10.75 -2.49
N ILE A 247 12.18 10.15 -2.69
CA ILE A 247 11.50 10.13 -3.99
C ILE A 247 10.15 10.80 -3.89
N ASN A 248 9.61 11.24 -5.02
CA ASN A 248 8.21 11.61 -5.16
C ASN A 248 7.51 10.61 -6.08
N LEU A 249 6.55 9.87 -5.55
CA LEU A 249 5.90 8.74 -6.23
C LEU A 249 5.23 9.09 -7.57
N GLU A 250 4.82 10.34 -7.79
CA GLU A 250 4.15 10.76 -9.03
C GLU A 250 5.13 10.88 -10.20
N VAL A 251 6.36 11.32 -9.94
CA VAL A 251 7.39 11.58 -10.97
C VAL A 251 8.51 10.55 -10.96
N PHE A 252 8.51 9.64 -9.98
CA PHE A 252 9.54 8.64 -9.80
C PHE A 252 9.46 7.52 -10.84
N LEU A 253 10.62 7.13 -11.35
CA LEU A 253 10.79 6.02 -12.28
C LEU A 253 11.62 4.90 -11.62
N TYR A 254 11.05 3.70 -11.56
CA TYR A 254 11.81 2.52 -11.18
C TYR A 254 12.18 1.74 -12.44
N ASP A 255 13.47 1.48 -12.61
CA ASP A 255 13.97 0.70 -13.73
C ASP A 255 13.79 -0.79 -13.44
N HIS A 256 12.72 -1.37 -13.97
CA HIS A 256 12.39 -2.79 -13.79
C HIS A 256 13.15 -3.72 -14.74
N THR A 257 13.90 -3.20 -15.72
CA THR A 257 14.47 -3.99 -16.83
C THR A 257 15.44 -5.09 -16.37
N TRP A 258 16.07 -4.92 -15.21
CA TRP A 258 16.94 -5.94 -14.62
C TRP A 258 16.16 -7.02 -13.86
N LEU A 259 14.93 -6.72 -13.45
CA LEU A 259 14.05 -7.57 -12.64
C LEU A 259 13.05 -8.34 -13.52
N THR A 260 12.56 -7.76 -14.61
CA THR A 260 11.52 -8.34 -15.46
C THR A 260 11.62 -7.86 -16.91
N LYS A 261 11.07 -8.66 -17.84
CA LYS A 261 10.88 -8.28 -19.24
C LYS A 261 9.61 -7.49 -19.51
N TYR A 262 8.69 -7.45 -18.54
CA TYR A 262 7.37 -6.82 -18.70
C TYR A 262 7.45 -5.32 -18.42
N GLU A 263 6.51 -4.56 -18.99
CA GLU A 263 6.44 -3.11 -18.80
C GLU A 263 6.12 -2.76 -17.33
N PRO A 264 6.61 -1.62 -16.81
CA PRO A 264 6.41 -1.22 -15.40
C PRO A 264 4.96 -1.29 -14.93
N GLU A 265 4.01 -0.84 -15.75
CA GLU A 265 2.58 -0.83 -15.41
C GLU A 265 2.01 -2.24 -15.19
N GLN A 266 2.59 -3.26 -15.83
CA GLN A 266 2.16 -4.65 -15.73
C GLN A 266 2.67 -5.31 -14.44
N VAL A 267 3.83 -4.88 -13.94
CA VAL A 267 4.50 -5.50 -12.78
C VAL A 267 4.36 -4.71 -11.48
N GLU A 268 3.78 -3.51 -11.53
CA GLU A 268 3.56 -2.65 -10.35
C GLU A 268 2.82 -3.38 -9.22
N PHE A 269 1.82 -4.21 -9.55
CA PHE A 269 1.09 -5.02 -8.56
C PHE A 269 2.02 -5.93 -7.74
N PHE A 270 3.06 -6.50 -8.35
CA PHE A 270 3.97 -7.44 -7.71
C PHE A 270 5.09 -6.74 -6.97
N THR A 271 5.64 -5.68 -7.56
CA THR A 271 6.79 -4.97 -6.99
C THR A 271 6.39 -4.00 -5.87
N GLY A 272 5.19 -3.42 -5.95
CA GLY A 272 4.66 -2.48 -4.96
C GLY A 272 5.49 -1.21 -4.78
N VAL A 273 6.36 -0.89 -5.75
CA VAL A 273 7.35 0.17 -5.63
C VAL A 273 6.70 1.55 -5.53
N LYS A 274 5.59 1.77 -6.23
CA LYS A 274 4.80 3.01 -6.17
C LYS A 274 3.61 2.92 -5.23
N SER A 275 3.56 1.90 -4.37
CA SER A 275 2.44 1.71 -3.46
C SER A 275 2.52 2.64 -2.24
N LEU A 276 1.41 3.30 -1.93
CA LEU A 276 1.22 4.05 -0.68
C LEU A 276 0.81 3.14 0.49
N GLU A 277 1.09 1.84 0.40
CA GLU A 277 0.57 0.81 1.33
C GLU A 277 0.98 1.04 2.79
N LEU A 278 2.03 1.83 3.03
CA LEU A 278 2.54 2.15 4.35
C LEU A 278 2.35 3.63 4.75
N ASP A 279 1.50 4.39 4.06
CA ASP A 279 1.14 5.77 4.48
C ASP A 279 0.47 5.79 5.87
N GLU A 280 -0.23 4.72 6.24
CA GLU A 280 -0.79 4.55 7.59
C GLU A 280 0.31 4.49 8.66
N VAL A 281 1.46 3.85 8.37
CA VAL A 281 2.60 3.80 9.29
C VAL A 281 3.20 5.18 9.47
N ILE A 282 3.35 5.95 8.39
CA ILE A 282 3.89 7.32 8.46
C ILE A 282 2.95 8.18 9.32
N SER A 283 1.65 8.11 9.09
CA SER A 283 0.66 8.83 9.88
C SER A 283 0.73 8.45 11.36
N CYS A 284 0.84 7.15 11.65
CA CYS A 284 1.03 6.61 13.00
C CYS A 284 2.29 7.18 13.69
N LEU A 285 3.40 7.28 12.96
CA LEU A 285 4.68 7.79 13.48
C LEU A 285 4.68 9.31 13.65
N VAL A 286 4.02 10.05 12.75
CA VAL A 286 3.83 11.51 12.89
C VAL A 286 3.02 11.81 14.15
N ASP A 287 1.93 11.08 14.41
CA ASP A 287 1.09 11.27 15.60
C ASP A 287 1.78 10.81 16.90
N LEU A 288 2.61 9.76 16.83
CA LEU A 288 3.31 9.20 17.99
C LEU A 288 4.49 10.07 18.44
N GLU A 289 5.23 10.63 17.48
CA GLU A 289 6.49 11.34 17.69
C GLU A 289 7.43 10.54 18.61
N PRO A 290 7.88 9.33 18.19
CA PRO A 290 8.68 8.49 19.06
C PRO A 290 10.01 9.17 19.40
N THR A 291 10.44 9.05 20.66
CA THR A 291 11.81 9.40 21.05
C THR A 291 12.78 8.40 20.40
N HIS A 292 14.07 8.74 20.39
CA HIS A 292 15.09 7.82 19.86
C HIS A 292 15.11 6.47 20.59
N VAL A 293 14.87 6.48 21.91
CA VAL A 293 14.75 5.26 22.74
C VAL A 293 13.50 4.45 22.34
N GLU A 294 12.37 5.11 22.15
CA GLU A 294 11.12 4.46 21.74
C GLU A 294 11.21 3.87 20.33
N LEU A 295 11.78 4.61 19.38
CA LEU A 295 12.00 4.12 18.02
C LEU A 295 12.94 2.91 18.00
N THR A 296 14.00 2.95 18.82
CA THR A 296 14.91 1.81 19.01
C THR A 296 14.17 0.59 19.56
N TYR A 297 13.31 0.78 20.57
CA TYR A 297 12.46 -0.28 21.09
C TYR A 297 11.54 -0.85 20.02
N MET A 298 10.89 0.02 19.22
CA MET A 298 10.03 -0.41 18.12
C MET A 298 10.78 -1.23 17.07
N LEU A 299 11.98 -0.79 16.66
CA LEU A 299 12.85 -1.50 15.71
C LEU A 299 13.24 -2.88 16.22
N ALA A 300 13.65 -2.96 17.49
CA ALA A 300 14.07 -4.21 18.12
C ALA A 300 12.90 -5.18 18.29
N GLN A 301 11.78 -4.70 18.83
CA GLN A 301 10.56 -5.48 19.01
C GLN A 301 10.07 -6.05 17.68
N LEU A 302 10.02 -5.22 16.63
CA LEU A 302 9.58 -5.63 15.30
C LEU A 302 10.53 -6.69 14.69
N SER A 303 11.83 -6.46 14.78
CA SER A 303 12.87 -7.35 14.23
C SER A 303 12.88 -8.71 14.92
N PHE A 304 12.90 -8.72 16.25
CA PHE A 304 12.99 -9.96 17.03
C PHE A 304 11.70 -10.76 16.98
N GLN A 305 10.53 -10.11 16.99
CA GLN A 305 9.27 -10.81 16.77
C GLN A 305 9.21 -11.48 15.39
N TYR A 306 9.68 -10.79 14.34
CA TYR A 306 9.75 -11.38 13.00
C TYR A 306 10.71 -12.58 12.94
N ALA A 307 11.93 -12.45 13.45
CA ALA A 307 12.91 -13.53 13.47
C ALA A 307 12.41 -14.77 14.23
N GLY A 308 11.80 -14.58 15.41
CA GLY A 308 11.24 -15.67 16.21
C GLY A 308 10.13 -16.42 15.47
N GLN A 309 9.18 -15.67 14.86
CA GLN A 309 8.10 -16.26 14.06
C GLN A 309 8.62 -17.01 12.83
N ARG A 310 9.68 -16.51 12.20
CA ARG A 310 10.24 -17.08 10.97
C ARG A 310 10.99 -18.39 11.20
N PHE A 311 11.84 -18.47 12.21
CA PHE A 311 12.75 -19.62 12.38
C PHE A 311 12.35 -20.59 13.48
N GLN A 312 11.48 -20.20 14.41
CA GLN A 312 11.06 -21.04 15.54
C GLN A 312 12.27 -21.52 16.39
N GLY A 313 12.07 -22.54 17.24
CA GLY A 313 13.17 -23.24 17.94
C GLY A 313 14.04 -22.34 18.82
N GLU A 314 15.37 -22.48 18.70
CA GLU A 314 16.34 -21.72 19.49
C GLU A 314 16.27 -20.21 19.24
N ILE A 315 16.04 -19.79 18.00
CA ILE A 315 15.90 -18.37 17.65
C ILE A 315 14.65 -17.77 18.29
N LEU A 316 13.53 -18.49 18.31
CA LEU A 316 12.32 -18.03 19.01
C LEU A 316 12.59 -17.80 20.50
N LYS A 317 13.18 -18.80 21.17
CA LYS A 317 13.50 -18.68 22.61
C LYS A 317 14.46 -17.50 22.90
N ALA A 318 15.49 -17.33 22.08
CA ALA A 318 16.44 -16.22 22.22
C ALA A 318 15.76 -14.86 22.02
N THR A 319 15.00 -14.73 20.93
CA THR A 319 14.32 -13.46 20.58
C THR A 319 13.20 -13.10 21.55
N GLU A 320 12.48 -14.05 22.13
CA GLU A 320 11.52 -13.80 23.22
C GLU A 320 12.22 -13.25 24.47
N LYS A 321 13.36 -13.85 24.86
CA LYS A 321 14.17 -13.34 25.97
C LYS A 321 14.68 -11.92 25.70
N PHE A 322 15.08 -11.64 24.46
CA PHE A 322 15.52 -10.30 24.07
C PHE A 322 14.40 -9.26 24.16
N GLN A 323 13.21 -9.60 23.69
CA GLN A 323 12.03 -8.74 23.79
C GLN A 323 11.67 -8.46 25.25
N GLN A 324 11.76 -9.46 26.14
CA GLN A 324 11.53 -9.25 27.58
C GLN A 324 12.53 -8.23 28.17
N ILE A 325 13.84 -8.43 27.94
CA ILE A 325 14.89 -7.50 28.41
C ILE A 325 14.62 -6.07 27.95
N LEU A 326 14.27 -5.88 26.68
CA LEU A 326 14.02 -4.56 26.12
C LEU A 326 12.71 -3.94 26.61
N SER A 327 11.71 -4.75 26.95
CA SER A 327 10.47 -4.29 27.55
C SER A 327 10.69 -3.79 28.98
N ASP A 328 11.50 -4.51 29.75
CA ASP A 328 11.92 -4.10 31.09
C ASP A 328 12.74 -2.79 31.02
N ASP A 329 13.71 -2.70 30.10
CA ASP A 329 14.49 -1.47 29.88
C ASP A 329 13.62 -0.26 29.45
N LEU A 330 12.56 -0.51 28.67
CA LEU A 330 11.60 0.53 28.28
C LEU A 330 10.76 0.98 29.48
N HIS A 331 10.32 0.06 30.34
CA HIS A 331 9.71 0.42 31.64
C HIS A 331 10.68 1.29 32.44
N GLU A 332 11.95 0.86 32.50
CA GLU A 332 13.16 1.56 32.94
C GLU A 332 13.18 3.06 32.60
N TYR A 333 13.00 3.30 31.30
CA TYR A 333 13.00 4.60 30.66
C TYR A 333 11.80 5.45 31.07
N TYR A 334 10.59 4.89 31.04
CA TYR A 334 9.38 5.64 31.38
C TYR A 334 9.28 5.99 32.86
N THR A 335 9.58 5.05 33.76
CA THR A 335 9.41 5.26 35.20
C THR A 335 10.52 6.11 35.79
N ASN A 336 11.78 5.88 35.38
CA ASN A 336 12.93 6.47 36.06
C ASN A 336 13.51 7.69 35.33
N GLU A 337 13.51 7.72 33.99
CA GLU A 337 14.04 8.89 33.24
C GLU A 337 12.96 9.92 32.94
N LEU A 338 11.78 9.47 32.48
CA LEU A 338 10.69 10.38 32.10
C LEU A 338 9.70 10.68 33.23
N GLU A 339 9.81 10.00 34.37
CA GLU A 339 8.90 10.10 35.52
C GLU A 339 7.41 9.95 35.12
N LYS A 340 7.13 9.11 34.12
CA LYS A 340 5.80 8.88 33.53
C LYS A 340 5.38 7.42 33.70
N PRO A 341 4.88 7.00 34.87
CA PRO A 341 4.47 5.61 35.10
C PRO A 341 3.24 5.18 34.30
N ARG A 342 2.45 6.13 33.77
CA ARG A 342 1.29 5.86 32.91
C ARG A 342 1.66 6.03 31.44
N TYR A 343 2.24 5.00 30.85
CA TYR A 343 2.74 5.02 29.47
C TYR A 343 2.18 3.88 28.59
N SER A 344 1.25 3.09 29.10
CA SER A 344 0.63 1.96 28.38
C SER A 344 0.01 2.36 27.04
N ASP A 345 -0.64 3.53 26.98
CA ASP A 345 -1.23 4.05 25.75
C ASP A 345 -0.16 4.34 24.68
N ARG A 346 1.03 4.77 25.11
CA ARG A 346 2.15 5.06 24.22
C ARG A 346 2.74 3.76 23.66
N VAL A 347 2.86 2.72 24.49
CA VAL A 347 3.24 1.37 24.03
C VAL A 347 2.21 0.80 23.07
N ALA A 348 0.92 0.96 23.33
CA ALA A 348 -0.13 0.51 22.43
C ALA A 348 -0.03 1.19 21.04
N LYS A 349 0.27 2.50 21.01
CA LYS A 349 0.52 3.24 19.76
C LYS A 349 1.78 2.73 19.03
N MET A 350 2.89 2.51 19.75
CA MET A 350 4.11 1.90 19.18
C MET A 350 3.81 0.55 18.53
N MET A 351 3.09 -0.33 19.24
CA MET A 351 2.73 -1.66 18.73
C MET A 351 1.74 -1.58 17.57
N LYS A 352 0.85 -0.60 17.53
CA LYS A 352 -0.01 -0.35 16.37
C LYS A 352 0.83 -0.11 15.11
N CYS A 353 1.83 0.77 15.16
CA CYS A 353 2.69 1.03 14.00
C CYS A 353 3.44 -0.25 13.56
N ASN A 354 4.01 -1.01 14.51
CA ASN A 354 4.69 -2.27 14.23
C ASN A 354 3.77 -3.32 13.59
N ASN A 355 2.53 -3.44 14.07
CA ASN A 355 1.56 -4.40 13.57
C ASN A 355 1.13 -4.10 12.13
N ILE A 356 1.04 -2.82 11.75
CA ILE A 356 0.77 -2.42 10.36
C ILE A 356 1.91 -2.91 9.45
N ILE A 357 3.18 -2.73 9.85
CA ILE A 357 4.32 -3.22 9.09
C ILE A 357 4.30 -4.75 8.97
N GLN A 358 4.02 -5.47 10.05
CA GLN A 358 3.91 -6.95 10.01
C GLN A 358 2.78 -7.43 9.10
N LYS A 359 1.63 -6.76 9.14
CA LYS A 359 0.51 -7.05 8.24
C LYS A 359 0.94 -6.90 6.79
N HIS A 360 1.60 -5.79 6.45
CA HIS A 360 2.11 -5.53 5.11
C HIS A 360 3.11 -6.60 4.64
N ILE A 361 4.05 -7.01 5.50
CA ILE A 361 4.98 -8.12 5.23
C ILE A 361 4.21 -9.40 4.85
N ARG A 362 3.14 -9.74 5.59
CA ARG A 362 2.31 -10.92 5.31
C ARG A 362 1.52 -10.79 4.00
N GLU A 363 1.09 -9.58 3.64
CA GLU A 363 0.35 -9.30 2.40
C GLU A 363 1.23 -9.32 1.15
N ILE A 364 2.52 -8.99 1.27
CA ILE A 364 3.50 -9.09 0.17
C ILE A 364 3.77 -10.55 -0.21
N ARG A 365 3.86 -11.45 0.78
CA ARG A 365 4.22 -12.86 0.57
C ARG A 365 3.44 -13.55 -0.57
N PRO A 366 2.10 -13.54 -0.60
CA PRO A 366 1.35 -14.16 -1.69
C PRO A 366 1.61 -13.49 -3.05
N ARG A 367 1.92 -12.19 -3.09
CA ARG A 367 2.28 -11.50 -4.35
C ARG A 367 3.63 -11.99 -4.87
N ALA A 368 4.63 -12.12 -4.00
CA ALA A 368 5.93 -12.67 -4.36
C ALA A 368 5.83 -14.13 -4.81
N ASP A 369 4.98 -14.94 -4.17
CA ASP A 369 4.75 -16.33 -4.58
C ASP A 369 4.06 -16.42 -5.95
N LEU A 370 3.08 -15.55 -6.24
CA LEU A 370 2.50 -15.43 -7.58
C LEU A 370 3.55 -14.99 -8.60
N ALA A 371 4.36 -13.98 -8.28
CA ALA A 371 5.42 -13.49 -9.15
C ALA A 371 6.41 -14.60 -9.53
N ARG A 372 6.79 -15.44 -8.56
CA ARG A 372 7.65 -16.61 -8.78
C ARG A 372 6.97 -17.70 -9.60
N THR A 373 5.69 -17.99 -9.32
CA THR A 373 4.92 -19.04 -9.99
C THR A 373 4.70 -18.74 -11.48
N PHE A 374 4.46 -17.47 -11.82
CA PHE A 374 4.25 -17.01 -13.19
C PHE A 374 5.50 -16.42 -13.85
N GLU A 375 6.68 -16.65 -13.26
CA GLU A 375 7.98 -16.16 -13.75
C GLU A 375 7.96 -14.67 -14.13
N ILE A 376 7.23 -13.87 -13.34
CA ILE A 376 7.12 -12.42 -13.53
C ILE A 376 8.49 -11.78 -13.38
N PHE A 377 9.25 -12.23 -12.38
CA PHE A 377 10.61 -11.76 -12.13
C PHE A 377 11.63 -12.70 -12.77
N CYS A 378 12.47 -12.12 -13.62
CA CYS A 378 13.60 -12.74 -14.28
C CYS A 378 14.89 -12.49 -13.47
N VAL A 379 14.87 -12.75 -12.16
CA VAL A 379 16.02 -12.59 -11.26
C VAL A 379 16.24 -13.84 -10.42
N GLU A 380 17.50 -14.18 -10.16
CA GLU A 380 17.90 -15.24 -9.23
C GLU A 380 18.97 -14.72 -8.27
N PHE A 381 18.89 -15.14 -7.01
CA PHE A 381 19.82 -14.74 -5.97
C PHE A 381 20.66 -15.93 -5.53
N SER A 382 21.95 -15.72 -5.22
CA SER A 382 22.79 -16.80 -4.68
C SER A 382 22.31 -17.34 -3.33
N HIS A 383 21.59 -16.52 -2.55
CA HIS A 383 21.02 -16.85 -1.24
C HIS A 383 19.58 -16.30 -1.15
N PRO A 384 18.60 -16.96 -1.80
CA PRO A 384 17.22 -16.47 -1.91
C PRO A 384 16.53 -16.30 -0.55
N GLU A 385 16.94 -17.04 0.47
CA GLU A 385 16.42 -16.92 1.82
C GLU A 385 16.63 -15.54 2.43
N VAL A 386 17.68 -14.80 2.04
CA VAL A 386 17.94 -13.43 2.54
C VAL A 386 16.85 -12.45 2.09
N PHE A 387 16.21 -12.73 0.95
CA PHE A 387 15.18 -11.90 0.34
C PHE A 387 13.75 -12.36 0.65
N HIS A 388 13.59 -13.38 1.50
CA HIS A 388 12.27 -13.83 1.93
C HIS A 388 11.47 -12.68 2.60
N ASP A 389 10.22 -12.50 2.15
CA ASP A 389 9.29 -11.43 2.52
C ASP A 389 9.72 -9.99 2.15
N THR A 390 10.73 -9.83 1.29
CA THR A 390 11.15 -8.49 0.83
C THR A 390 10.30 -7.97 -0.33
N GLY A 391 9.65 -8.86 -1.09
CA GLY A 391 8.93 -8.57 -2.33
C GLY A 391 9.71 -8.95 -3.60
N PHE A 392 10.98 -9.34 -3.48
CA PHE A 392 11.80 -9.87 -4.57
C PHE A 392 11.77 -11.39 -4.67
#